data_AF-A0A315Z106-F1
#
_entry.id   AF-A0A315Z106-F1
#
_cell.length_a   1.000
_cell.length_b   1.000
_cell.length_c   1.000
_cell.angle_alpha   90.00
_cell.angle_beta   90.00
_cell.angle_gamma   90.00
#
_symmetry.space_group_name_H-M   'P 1'
#
loop_
_entity.id
_entity.type
_entity.pdbx_description
1 polymer ?
#
loop_
_entity_poly.entity_id
_entity_poly.type
_entity_poly.pdbx_seq_one_letter_code
_entity_poly.pdbx_strand_id
1 'polypeptide(L)'
;MLNRRLLRVKAMQSVYAYKQCKESNYELVIDQIRKQFQEELEYEGVMEKSRLEKEQEAVIKYFDHNFENATREPVGEEFDGRMLKIGNEALLQYQSLIVKDFENVKANMLRETEKLYNKYLKFLQYVIDFADIVQEQVEGKTTRVKDLTKEKALYDLIKGNAVVDVLRNNAELSSEIDAHKLKMADDLDQVTDWYFLFKKDIEFFEKFESEEASFERDKNVVKYIVRDFIFKNEAVMSFFEEKDMNWVENQKILRSMVLKTLKSIEEGSNEIEMLSLSRNWEEDKEFFEKLYNTTIRQEKDNEELIAHNSKKWSKDRIAKIDIIVINMAITEMVNFPNIPVKVSINEYLEVAKMYSTPKSAVYINGLLDAISVELQKEGKIRKSGRGLMDNK
;
A
#
# COMPACT_ATOMS: atom_id res chain seq x y z
N MET A 1 7.80 12.16 5.23
CA MET A 1 8.79 11.47 4.39
C MET A 1 8.58 9.97 4.48
N LEU A 2 8.42 9.38 3.31
CA LEU A 2 8.34 7.97 3.01
C LEU A 2 9.61 7.29 3.53
N ASN A 3 9.41 6.21 4.30
CA ASN A 3 10.50 5.33 4.69
C ASN A 3 10.51 4.15 3.73
N ARG A 4 11.69 3.64 3.38
CA ARG A 4 11.86 2.37 2.65
C ARG A 4 11.10 1.20 3.27
N ARG A 5 10.81 1.21 4.58
CA ARG A 5 9.88 0.25 5.19
C ARG A 5 8.51 0.24 4.52
N LEU A 6 7.93 1.42 4.29
CA LEU A 6 6.63 1.53 3.61
C LEU A 6 6.72 1.04 2.16
N LEU A 7 7.85 1.27 1.47
CA LEU A 7 8.08 0.71 0.14
C LEU A 7 8.20 -0.81 0.15
N ARG A 8 8.84 -1.41 1.16
CA ARG A 8 8.87 -2.87 1.33
C ARG A 8 7.47 -3.44 1.57
N VAL A 9 6.67 -2.78 2.40
CA VAL A 9 5.25 -3.16 2.60
C VAL A 9 4.49 -3.09 1.29
N LYS A 10 4.59 -1.99 0.55
CA LYS A 10 3.95 -1.78 -0.75
C LYS A 10 4.43 -2.82 -1.78
N ALA A 11 5.71 -3.17 -1.80
CA ALA A 11 6.25 -4.23 -2.64
C ALA A 11 5.72 -5.61 -2.23
N MET A 12 5.60 -5.90 -0.93
CA MET A 12 5.01 -7.16 -0.44
C MET A 12 3.54 -7.28 -0.85
N GLN A 13 2.75 -6.21 -0.69
CA GLN A 13 1.36 -6.15 -1.15
C GLN A 13 1.27 -6.35 -2.66
N SER A 14 2.19 -5.75 -3.43
CA SER A 14 2.27 -5.91 -4.89
C SER A 14 2.60 -7.34 -5.29
N VAL A 15 3.61 -7.98 -4.67
CA VAL A 15 3.95 -9.38 -4.93
C VAL A 15 2.78 -10.30 -4.58
N TYR A 16 2.11 -10.04 -3.45
CA TYR A 16 0.91 -10.79 -3.05
C TYR A 16 -0.22 -10.65 -4.08
N ALA A 17 -0.54 -9.41 -4.49
CA ALA A 17 -1.56 -9.15 -5.51
C ALA A 17 -1.22 -9.83 -6.84
N TYR A 18 0.03 -9.77 -7.27
CA TYR A 18 0.48 -10.45 -8.48
C TYR A 18 0.34 -11.98 -8.39
N LYS A 19 0.68 -12.60 -7.25
CA LYS A 19 0.44 -14.04 -7.02
C LYS A 19 -1.05 -14.37 -7.09
N GLN A 20 -1.93 -13.55 -6.51
CA GLN A 20 -3.39 -13.74 -6.59
C GLN A 20 -3.90 -13.63 -8.04
N CYS A 21 -3.37 -12.69 -8.82
CA CYS A 21 -3.65 -12.60 -10.25
C CYS A 21 -3.21 -13.87 -11.00
N LYS A 22 -2.01 -14.41 -10.72
CA LYS A 22 -1.54 -15.68 -11.31
C LYS A 22 -2.48 -16.85 -11.00
N GLU A 23 -2.91 -16.99 -9.74
CA GLU A 23 -3.85 -18.03 -9.31
C GLU A 23 -5.21 -17.85 -10.01
N SER A 24 -5.73 -16.63 -10.06
CA SER A 24 -7.03 -16.33 -10.69
C SER A 24 -7.01 -16.56 -12.21
N ASN A 25 -5.93 -16.14 -12.88
CA ASN A 25 -5.77 -16.33 -14.33
C ASN A 25 -5.61 -17.81 -14.70
N TYR A 26 -5.01 -18.61 -13.82
CA TYR A 26 -4.90 -20.05 -14.01
C TYR A 26 -6.30 -20.67 -14.04
N GLU A 27 -7.12 -20.42 -13.01
CA GLU A 27 -8.50 -20.94 -12.96
C GLU A 27 -9.35 -20.46 -14.13
N LEU A 28 -9.21 -19.18 -14.50
CA LEU A 28 -9.91 -18.60 -15.65
C LEU A 28 -9.61 -19.36 -16.95
N VAL A 29 -8.34 -19.71 -17.19
CA VAL A 29 -7.92 -20.44 -18.39
C VAL A 29 -8.40 -21.89 -18.34
N ILE A 30 -8.35 -22.54 -17.18
CA ILE A 30 -8.92 -23.89 -17.00
C ILE A 30 -10.42 -23.90 -17.32
N ASP A 31 -11.18 -22.93 -16.82
CA ASP A 31 -12.61 -22.83 -17.08
C ASP A 31 -12.91 -22.55 -18.56
N GLN A 32 -12.05 -21.80 -19.26
CA GLN A 32 -12.16 -21.59 -20.69
C GLN A 32 -11.90 -22.87 -21.49
N ILE A 33 -10.89 -23.66 -21.12
CA ILE A 33 -10.67 -24.98 -21.71
C ILE A 33 -11.93 -25.84 -21.51
N ARG A 34 -12.46 -25.90 -20.28
CA ARG A 34 -13.67 -26.67 -19.97
C ARG A 34 -14.86 -26.25 -20.83
N LYS A 35 -15.07 -24.93 -20.95
CA LYS A 35 -16.15 -24.35 -21.73
C LYS A 35 -16.06 -24.74 -23.22
N GLN A 36 -14.88 -24.72 -23.82
CA GLN A 36 -14.71 -25.10 -25.24
C GLN A 36 -15.13 -26.56 -25.50
N PHE A 37 -14.76 -27.48 -24.62
CA PHE A 37 -15.17 -28.88 -24.72
C PHE A 37 -16.66 -29.08 -24.39
N GLN A 38 -17.25 -28.25 -23.53
CA GLN A 38 -18.69 -28.26 -23.28
C GLN A 38 -19.48 -27.82 -24.53
N GLU A 39 -19.07 -26.72 -25.17
CA GLU A 39 -19.69 -26.22 -26.41
C GLU A 39 -19.62 -27.26 -27.54
N GLU A 40 -18.52 -28.02 -27.61
CA GLU A 40 -18.41 -29.14 -28.55
C GLU A 40 -19.32 -30.32 -28.19
N LEU A 41 -19.41 -30.70 -26.92
CA LEU A 41 -20.32 -31.76 -26.49
C LEU A 41 -21.79 -31.42 -26.85
N GLU A 42 -22.17 -30.15 -26.75
CA GLU A 42 -23.48 -29.66 -27.17
C GLU A 42 -23.70 -29.81 -28.70
N TYR A 43 -22.63 -29.74 -29.49
CA TYR A 43 -22.65 -29.90 -30.95
C TYR A 43 -22.62 -31.37 -31.42
N GLU A 44 -21.71 -32.19 -30.87
CA GLU A 44 -21.52 -33.60 -31.26
C GLU A 44 -22.54 -34.55 -30.62
N GLY A 45 -23.10 -34.17 -29.46
CA GLY A 45 -24.09 -34.95 -28.73
C GLY A 45 -23.51 -35.94 -27.72
N VAL A 46 -24.39 -36.49 -26.88
CA VAL A 46 -24.04 -37.24 -25.65
C VAL A 46 -23.20 -38.49 -25.89
N MET A 47 -23.24 -39.06 -27.11
CA MET A 47 -22.47 -40.25 -27.48
C MET A 47 -20.96 -40.03 -27.41
N GLU A 48 -20.49 -38.80 -27.62
CA GLU A 48 -19.06 -38.44 -27.61
C GLU A 48 -18.55 -37.98 -26.23
N LYS A 49 -19.44 -37.91 -25.22
CA LYS A 49 -19.14 -37.37 -23.89
C LYS A 49 -17.87 -37.96 -23.26
N SER A 50 -17.74 -39.28 -23.27
CA SER A 50 -16.61 -39.96 -22.63
C SER A 50 -15.27 -39.69 -23.33
N ARG A 51 -15.29 -39.45 -24.64
CA ARG A 51 -14.09 -39.08 -25.40
C ARG A 51 -13.68 -37.65 -25.08
N LEU A 52 -14.62 -36.70 -25.15
CA LEU A 52 -14.37 -35.28 -24.91
C LEU A 52 -13.92 -35.00 -23.47
N GLU A 53 -14.45 -35.73 -22.47
CA GLU A 53 -13.97 -35.64 -21.08
C GLU A 53 -12.50 -36.05 -20.95
N LYS A 54 -12.08 -37.12 -21.64
CA LYS A 54 -10.67 -37.56 -21.64
C LYS A 54 -9.75 -36.58 -22.37
N GLU A 55 -10.20 -36.07 -23.51
CA GLU A 55 -9.46 -35.06 -24.28
C GLU A 55 -9.31 -33.77 -23.46
N GLN A 56 -10.37 -33.31 -22.79
CA GLN A 56 -10.33 -32.15 -21.90
C GLN A 56 -9.32 -32.35 -20.75
N GLU A 57 -9.36 -33.48 -20.06
CA GLU A 57 -8.39 -33.78 -18.99
C GLU A 57 -6.95 -33.82 -19.51
N ALA A 58 -6.72 -34.34 -20.71
CA ALA A 58 -5.40 -34.36 -21.32
C ALA A 58 -4.91 -32.93 -21.63
N VAL A 59 -5.76 -32.08 -22.22
CA VAL A 59 -5.42 -30.68 -22.50
C VAL A 59 -5.13 -29.91 -21.21
N ILE A 60 -5.90 -30.13 -20.13
CA ILE A 60 -5.62 -29.53 -18.82
C ILE A 60 -4.26 -30.00 -18.29
N LYS A 61 -3.94 -31.30 -18.32
CA LYS A 61 -2.62 -31.81 -17.91
C LYS A 61 -1.47 -31.23 -18.75
N TYR A 62 -1.69 -31.03 -20.04
CA TYR A 62 -0.73 -30.35 -20.90
C TYR A 62 -0.52 -28.90 -20.48
N PHE A 63 -1.60 -28.17 -20.20
CA PHE A 63 -1.51 -26.82 -19.67
C PHE A 63 -0.76 -26.80 -18.33
N ASP A 64 -1.14 -27.65 -17.37
CA ASP A 64 -0.54 -27.76 -16.04
C ASP A 64 0.98 -28.02 -16.08
N HIS A 65 1.42 -28.86 -17.01
CA HIS A 65 2.84 -29.15 -17.16
C HIS A 65 3.64 -27.96 -17.73
N ASN A 66 3.00 -27.16 -18.59
CA ASN A 66 3.68 -26.19 -19.43
C ASN A 66 3.49 -24.72 -18.99
N PHE A 67 2.51 -24.41 -18.13
CA PHE A 67 2.21 -23.01 -17.78
C PHE A 67 3.31 -22.34 -16.94
N GLU A 68 4.06 -23.11 -16.15
CA GLU A 68 5.18 -22.59 -15.33
C GLU A 68 6.52 -22.57 -16.07
N ASN A 69 6.79 -23.57 -16.92
CA ASN A 69 8.10 -23.76 -17.54
C ASN A 69 8.17 -23.35 -19.03
N ALA A 70 7.04 -22.99 -19.65
CA ALA A 70 6.95 -22.55 -21.05
C ALA A 70 7.59 -23.49 -22.09
N THR A 71 7.79 -24.77 -21.74
CA THR A 71 8.47 -25.79 -22.56
C THR A 71 7.64 -26.21 -23.77
N ARG A 72 6.31 -26.05 -23.72
CA ARG A 72 5.32 -26.46 -24.75
C ARG A 72 5.41 -27.94 -25.13
N GLU A 73 5.92 -28.77 -24.23
CA GLU A 73 6.14 -30.20 -24.46
C GLU A 73 4.85 -30.99 -24.21
N PRO A 74 4.41 -31.84 -25.15
CA PRO A 74 3.27 -32.74 -24.94
C PRO A 74 3.53 -33.68 -23.77
N VAL A 75 2.48 -33.99 -22.99
CA VAL A 75 2.55 -34.96 -21.89
C VAL A 75 1.67 -36.16 -22.22
N GLY A 76 2.28 -37.31 -22.48
CA GLY A 76 1.59 -38.57 -22.79
C GLY A 76 1.50 -38.89 -24.29
N GLU A 77 0.88 -40.04 -24.60
CA GLU A 77 0.70 -40.54 -25.96
C GLU A 77 -0.74 -40.25 -26.45
N GLU A 78 -0.84 -39.64 -27.64
CA GLU A 78 -2.04 -39.15 -28.36
C GLU A 78 -2.55 -37.74 -27.99
N PHE A 79 -1.84 -36.72 -28.51
CA PHE A 79 -2.37 -35.36 -28.70
C PHE A 79 -2.69 -35.16 -30.18
N ASP A 80 -3.94 -34.88 -30.52
CA ASP A 80 -4.28 -34.47 -31.88
C ASP A 80 -3.98 -32.97 -32.12
N GLY A 81 -4.07 -32.54 -33.38
CA GLY A 81 -3.78 -31.15 -33.75
C GLY A 81 -4.74 -30.14 -33.11
N ARG A 82 -5.95 -30.56 -32.74
CA ARG A 82 -6.95 -29.72 -32.11
C ARG A 82 -6.64 -29.52 -30.62
N MET A 83 -6.37 -30.59 -29.88
CA MET A 83 -5.97 -30.56 -28.47
C MET A 83 -4.71 -29.70 -28.28
N LEU A 84 -3.72 -29.85 -29.17
CA LEU A 84 -2.53 -29.01 -29.18
C LEU A 84 -2.87 -27.54 -29.43
N LYS A 85 -3.79 -27.25 -30.33
CA LYS A 85 -4.23 -25.87 -30.58
C LYS A 85 -4.87 -25.26 -29.33
N ILE A 86 -5.82 -25.95 -28.70
CA ILE A 86 -6.50 -25.48 -27.47
C ILE A 86 -5.48 -25.25 -26.35
N GLY A 87 -4.59 -26.23 -26.11
CA GLY A 87 -3.56 -26.12 -25.08
C GLY A 87 -2.58 -24.97 -25.32
N ASN A 88 -2.12 -24.78 -26.56
CA ASN A 88 -1.21 -23.68 -26.89
C ASN A 88 -1.88 -22.31 -26.81
N GLU A 89 -3.14 -22.19 -27.24
CA GLU A 89 -3.92 -20.96 -27.10
C GLU A 89 -4.12 -20.60 -25.62
N ALA A 90 -4.45 -21.59 -24.78
CA ALA A 90 -4.54 -21.43 -23.33
C ALA A 90 -3.21 -20.96 -22.70
N LEU A 91 -2.08 -21.58 -23.07
CA LEU A 91 -0.75 -21.16 -22.59
C LEU A 91 -0.42 -19.72 -23.00
N LEU A 92 -0.65 -19.36 -24.27
CA LEU A 92 -0.40 -18.01 -24.79
C LEU A 92 -1.27 -16.98 -24.06
N GLN A 93 -2.54 -17.31 -23.82
CA GLN A 93 -3.45 -16.45 -23.11
C GLN A 93 -3.02 -16.24 -21.66
N TYR A 94 -2.70 -17.31 -20.94
CA TYR A 94 -2.19 -17.23 -19.56
C TYR A 94 -0.93 -16.35 -19.49
N GLN A 95 0.05 -16.59 -20.38
CA GLN A 95 1.29 -15.81 -20.47
C GLN A 95 1.02 -14.32 -20.72
N SER A 96 0.09 -14.00 -21.62
CA SER A 96 -0.32 -12.63 -21.91
C SER A 96 -0.93 -11.94 -20.69
N LEU A 97 -1.81 -12.64 -19.96
CA LEU A 97 -2.46 -12.12 -18.75
C LEU A 97 -1.44 -11.84 -17.64
N ILE A 98 -0.53 -12.78 -17.34
CA ILE A 98 0.45 -12.58 -16.27
C ILE A 98 1.47 -11.49 -16.59
N VAL A 99 1.85 -11.29 -17.85
CA VAL A 99 2.74 -10.17 -18.23
C VAL A 99 2.03 -8.84 -18.03
N LYS A 100 0.76 -8.76 -18.43
CA LYS A 100 -0.06 -7.57 -18.23
C LYS A 100 -0.25 -7.25 -16.75
N ASP A 101 -0.57 -8.25 -15.92
CA ASP A 101 -0.76 -8.07 -14.49
C ASP A 101 0.52 -7.68 -13.77
N PHE A 102 1.66 -8.25 -14.17
CA PHE A 102 2.97 -7.88 -13.63
C PHE A 102 3.25 -6.38 -13.76
N GLU A 103 3.02 -5.82 -14.96
CA GLU A 103 3.20 -4.39 -15.24
C GLU A 103 2.14 -3.52 -14.56
N ASN A 104 0.87 -3.94 -14.61
CA ASN A 104 -0.24 -3.19 -14.03
C ASN A 104 -0.11 -3.06 -12.51
N VAL A 105 0.19 -4.15 -11.81
CA VAL A 105 0.33 -4.14 -10.34
C VAL A 105 1.46 -3.20 -9.92
N LYS A 106 2.61 -3.27 -10.59
CA LYS A 106 3.76 -2.37 -10.37
C LYS A 106 3.39 -0.91 -10.59
N ALA A 107 2.82 -0.58 -11.75
CA ALA A 107 2.44 0.78 -12.11
C ALA A 107 1.36 1.35 -11.18
N ASN A 108 0.36 0.54 -10.82
CA ASN A 108 -0.68 0.94 -9.87
C ASN A 108 -0.08 1.29 -8.51
N MET A 109 0.83 0.47 -7.98
CA MET A 109 1.44 0.73 -6.67
C MET A 109 2.25 2.04 -6.65
N LEU A 110 3.00 2.32 -7.71
CA LEU A 110 3.73 3.58 -7.85
C LEU A 110 2.78 4.78 -7.89
N ARG A 111 1.76 4.73 -8.73
CA ARG A 111 0.74 5.78 -8.83
C ARG A 111 0.02 6.03 -7.50
N GLU A 112 -0.35 4.97 -6.77
CA GLU A 112 -0.99 5.12 -5.45
C GLU A 112 -0.03 5.68 -4.40
N THR A 113 1.28 5.46 -4.54
CA THR A 113 2.29 6.06 -3.67
C THR A 113 2.48 7.55 -3.96
N GLU A 114 2.50 7.94 -5.23
CA GLU A 114 2.59 9.35 -5.66
C GLU A 114 1.37 10.15 -5.21
N LYS A 115 0.18 9.55 -5.26
CA LYS A 115 -1.06 10.15 -4.73
C LYS A 115 -1.03 10.47 -3.24
N LEU A 116 -0.09 9.93 -2.46
CA LEU A 116 0.06 10.30 -1.06
C LEU A 116 0.42 11.78 -0.90
N TYR A 117 1.10 12.39 -1.86
CA TYR A 117 1.41 13.81 -1.82
C TYR A 117 0.12 14.63 -1.93
N ASN A 118 -0.74 14.27 -2.90
CA ASN A 118 -2.04 14.90 -3.10
C ASN A 118 -2.90 14.76 -1.84
N LYS A 119 -2.91 13.58 -1.21
CA LYS A 119 -3.59 13.38 0.07
C LYS A 119 -3.03 14.29 1.16
N TYR A 120 -1.70 14.40 1.28
CA TYR A 120 -1.06 15.31 2.24
C TYR A 120 -1.51 16.77 2.02
N LEU A 121 -1.50 17.26 0.79
CA LEU A 121 -2.01 18.59 0.44
C LEU A 121 -3.49 18.72 0.79
N LYS A 122 -4.31 17.70 0.49
CA LYS A 122 -5.73 17.69 0.83
C LYS A 122 -5.99 17.75 2.33
N PHE A 123 -5.15 17.12 3.16
CA PHE A 123 -5.27 17.26 4.62
C PHE A 123 -4.97 18.67 5.13
N LEU A 124 -4.05 19.40 4.49
CA LEU A 124 -3.84 20.82 4.79
C LEU A 124 -5.05 21.65 4.33
N GLN A 125 -5.61 21.34 3.16
CA GLN A 125 -6.83 21.98 2.68
C GLN A 125 -8.02 21.73 3.62
N TYR A 126 -8.19 20.52 4.17
CA TYR A 126 -9.26 20.23 5.13
C TYR A 126 -9.19 21.09 6.40
N VAL A 127 -8.00 21.54 6.82
CA VAL A 127 -7.88 22.47 7.95
C VAL A 127 -8.50 23.83 7.60
N ILE A 128 -8.27 24.31 6.37
CA ILE A 128 -8.84 25.56 5.86
C ILE A 128 -10.35 25.41 5.68
N ASP A 129 -10.79 24.35 4.99
CA ASP A 129 -12.21 24.05 4.74
C ASP A 129 -13.00 23.93 6.04
N PHE A 130 -12.44 23.25 7.04
CA PHE A 130 -13.06 23.11 8.35
C PHE A 130 -13.24 24.47 9.03
N ALA A 131 -12.23 25.35 8.93
CA ALA A 131 -12.33 26.69 9.49
C ALA A 131 -13.39 27.54 8.78
N ASP A 132 -13.51 27.40 7.45
CA ASP A 132 -14.54 28.08 6.66
C ASP A 132 -15.94 27.63 7.05
N ILE A 133 -16.16 26.32 7.20
CA ILE A 133 -17.45 25.78 7.67
C ILE A 133 -17.78 26.30 9.07
N VAL A 134 -16.82 26.33 10.00
CA VAL A 134 -17.05 26.88 11.35
C VAL A 134 -17.51 28.34 11.28
N GLN A 135 -16.90 29.14 10.40
CA GLN A 135 -17.28 30.54 10.22
C GLN A 135 -18.69 30.70 9.62
N GLU A 136 -18.97 29.99 8.53
CA GLU A 136 -20.26 30.05 7.84
C GLU A 136 -21.43 29.64 8.76
N GLN A 137 -21.23 28.59 9.57
CA GLN A 137 -22.27 28.04 10.44
C GLN A 137 -22.69 28.97 11.58
N VAL A 138 -21.83 29.91 11.99
CA VAL A 138 -22.13 30.90 13.04
C VAL A 138 -22.59 32.23 12.43
N GLU A 139 -21.97 32.69 11.35
CA GLU A 139 -22.32 33.95 10.69
C GLU A 139 -23.66 33.88 9.95
N GLY A 140 -24.06 32.69 9.47
CA GLY A 140 -25.34 32.47 8.79
C GLY A 140 -26.57 32.37 9.71
N LYS A 141 -26.43 32.41 11.04
CA LYS A 141 -27.53 32.19 11.99
C LYS A 141 -28.00 33.48 12.69
N THR A 142 -29.26 33.85 12.51
CA THR A 142 -29.98 34.87 13.30
C THR A 142 -30.61 34.29 14.59
N THR A 143 -29.90 33.41 15.31
CA THR A 143 -30.45 32.64 16.43
C THR A 143 -30.01 33.18 17.80
N ARG A 144 -30.80 32.93 18.87
CA ARG A 144 -30.54 33.42 20.24
C ARG A 144 -29.22 32.84 20.79
N VAL A 145 -28.45 33.69 21.49
CA VAL A 145 -27.10 33.42 22.04
C VAL A 145 -26.98 32.14 22.90
N LYS A 146 -28.06 31.72 23.59
CA LYS A 146 -28.02 30.54 24.48
C LYS A 146 -27.88 29.21 23.74
N ASP A 147 -28.35 29.11 22.50
CA ASP A 147 -28.31 27.87 21.71
C ASP A 147 -26.97 27.70 20.96
N LEU A 148 -26.11 28.72 20.99
CA LEU A 148 -24.85 28.79 20.25
C LEU A 148 -23.62 28.78 21.15
N THR A 149 -23.70 28.55 22.46
CA THR A 149 -22.56 28.73 23.38
C THR A 149 -21.29 27.96 22.95
N LYS A 150 -21.41 26.67 22.63
CA LYS A 150 -20.29 25.86 22.13
C LYS A 150 -19.92 26.14 20.67
N GLU A 151 -20.91 26.41 19.81
CA GLU A 151 -20.64 26.78 18.40
C GLU A 151 -19.89 28.10 18.31
N LYS A 152 -20.27 29.06 19.16
CA LYS A 152 -19.62 30.35 19.32
C LYS A 152 -18.23 30.18 19.93
N ALA A 153 -18.06 29.35 20.96
CA ALA A 153 -16.73 29.09 21.53
C ALA A 153 -15.79 28.49 20.47
N LEU A 154 -16.27 27.53 19.67
CA LEU A 154 -15.50 26.97 18.57
C LEU A 154 -15.17 28.03 17.51
N TYR A 155 -16.15 28.85 17.14
CA TYR A 155 -15.94 29.97 16.24
C TYR A 155 -14.91 30.97 16.77
N ASP A 156 -14.96 31.34 18.05
CA ASP A 156 -14.01 32.27 18.67
C ASP A 156 -12.58 31.69 18.75
N LEU A 157 -12.42 30.35 18.76
CA LEU A 157 -11.12 29.66 18.70
C LEU A 157 -10.56 29.54 17.27
N ILE A 158 -11.42 29.57 16.26
CA ILE A 158 -11.07 29.31 14.85
C ILE A 158 -11.02 30.59 14.02
N LYS A 159 -11.92 31.54 14.27
CA LYS A 159 -11.99 32.81 13.55
C LYS A 159 -10.73 33.62 13.82
N GLY A 160 -9.99 33.93 12.76
CA GLY A 160 -8.72 34.66 12.87
C GLY A 160 -7.63 33.86 13.58
N ASN A 161 -7.75 32.53 13.62
CA ASN A 161 -6.68 31.66 14.10
C ASN A 161 -5.45 31.84 13.19
N ALA A 162 -4.35 32.30 13.77
CA ALA A 162 -3.17 32.72 13.01
C ALA A 162 -2.58 31.58 12.16
N VAL A 163 -2.68 30.33 12.60
CA VAL A 163 -2.15 29.17 11.86
C VAL A 163 -3.02 28.83 10.66
N VAL A 164 -4.35 28.95 10.78
CA VAL A 164 -5.27 28.80 9.65
C VAL A 164 -5.01 29.89 8.61
N ASP A 165 -4.78 31.13 9.05
CA ASP A 165 -4.50 32.25 8.15
C ASP A 165 -3.17 32.08 7.41
N VAL A 166 -2.14 31.55 8.07
CA VAL A 166 -0.86 31.22 7.41
C VAL A 166 -1.08 30.17 6.32
N LEU A 167 -1.81 29.09 6.60
CA LEU A 167 -2.11 28.07 5.59
C LEU A 167 -2.91 28.64 4.42
N ARG A 168 -3.96 29.42 4.71
CA ARG A 168 -4.85 30.03 3.71
C ARG A 168 -4.12 30.99 2.78
N ASN A 169 -3.18 31.77 3.31
CA ASN A 169 -2.47 32.82 2.57
C ASN A 169 -1.12 32.35 1.99
N ASN A 170 -0.72 31.10 2.21
CA ASN A 170 0.52 30.57 1.66
C ASN A 170 0.39 30.33 0.14
N ALA A 171 1.17 31.08 -0.64
CA ALA A 171 1.10 31.06 -2.11
C ALA A 171 1.54 29.71 -2.72
N GLU A 172 2.54 29.05 -2.12
CA GLU A 172 3.05 27.77 -2.59
C GLU A 172 2.00 26.66 -2.42
N LEU A 173 1.40 26.57 -1.23
CA LEU A 173 0.31 25.63 -0.92
C LEU A 173 -0.90 25.85 -1.84
N SER A 174 -1.33 27.10 -2.02
CA SER A 174 -2.44 27.43 -2.92
C SER A 174 -2.15 27.01 -4.36
N SER A 175 -0.93 27.26 -4.85
CA SER A 175 -0.51 26.83 -6.19
C SER A 175 -0.51 25.31 -6.33
N GLU A 176 -0.03 24.57 -5.34
CA GLU A 176 0.02 23.10 -5.34
C GLU A 176 -1.39 22.47 -5.29
N ILE A 177 -2.31 23.02 -4.49
CA ILE A 177 -3.71 22.60 -4.43
C ILE A 177 -4.40 22.80 -5.78
N ASP A 178 -4.16 23.94 -6.44
CA ASP A 178 -4.73 24.26 -7.75
C ASP A 178 -4.17 23.34 -8.84
N ALA A 179 -2.86 23.11 -8.84
CA ALA A 179 -2.19 22.21 -9.79
C ALA A 179 -2.71 20.77 -9.70
N HIS A 180 -2.99 20.31 -8.47
CA HIS A 180 -3.51 18.96 -8.21
C HIS A 180 -5.04 18.87 -8.20
N LYS A 181 -5.76 19.98 -8.44
CA LYS A 181 -7.23 20.08 -8.46
C LYS A 181 -7.89 19.60 -7.15
N LEU A 182 -7.38 20.03 -6.00
CA LEU A 182 -7.80 19.52 -4.67
C LEU A 182 -8.80 20.42 -3.93
N LYS A 183 -9.62 21.20 -4.63
CA LYS A 183 -10.47 22.24 -4.04
C LYS A 183 -11.58 21.69 -3.14
N MET A 184 -12.10 22.56 -2.27
CA MET A 184 -13.12 22.27 -1.26
C MET A 184 -14.37 21.55 -1.79
N ALA A 185 -14.78 21.85 -3.04
CA ALA A 185 -16.03 21.34 -3.62
C ALA A 185 -16.17 19.81 -3.61
N ASP A 186 -15.07 19.07 -3.61
CA ASP A 186 -15.11 17.60 -3.74
C ASP A 186 -15.60 16.88 -2.46
N ASP A 187 -15.48 17.51 -1.29
CA ASP A 187 -15.77 16.87 0.01
C ASP A 187 -16.54 17.79 0.98
N LEU A 188 -17.17 18.85 0.49
CA LEU A 188 -17.82 19.89 1.32
C LEU A 188 -18.84 19.31 2.30
N ASP A 189 -19.72 18.41 1.83
CA ASP A 189 -20.73 17.76 2.67
C ASP A 189 -20.06 16.98 3.80
N GLN A 190 -18.96 16.30 3.50
CA GLN A 190 -18.24 15.50 4.47
C GLN A 190 -17.56 16.36 5.55
N VAL A 191 -16.93 17.48 5.17
CA VAL A 191 -16.33 18.43 6.11
C VAL A 191 -17.41 19.06 7.00
N THR A 192 -18.60 19.31 6.44
CA THR A 192 -19.77 19.80 7.17
C THR A 192 -20.23 18.79 8.23
N ASP A 193 -20.31 17.51 7.87
CA ASP A 193 -20.61 16.44 8.83
C ASP A 193 -19.56 16.36 9.94
N TRP A 194 -18.28 16.51 9.60
CA TRP A 194 -17.19 16.54 10.57
C TRP A 194 -17.32 17.71 11.55
N TYR A 195 -17.74 18.90 11.09
CA TYR A 195 -18.06 20.00 11.98
C TYR A 195 -19.16 19.63 12.99
N PHE A 196 -20.25 19.01 12.53
CA PHE A 196 -21.36 18.60 13.40
C PHE A 196 -20.96 17.52 14.42
N LEU A 197 -19.96 16.70 14.09
CA LEU A 197 -19.33 15.77 15.03
C LEU A 197 -18.43 16.51 16.01
N PHE A 198 -17.51 17.34 15.51
CA PHE A 198 -16.47 17.99 16.31
C PHE A 198 -17.01 18.98 17.34
N LYS A 199 -18.08 19.72 17.02
CA LYS A 199 -18.67 20.68 17.96
C LYS A 199 -19.21 20.06 19.26
N LYS A 200 -19.26 18.72 19.33
CA LYS A 200 -19.67 17.95 20.51
C LYS A 200 -18.48 17.46 21.34
N ASP A 201 -17.23 17.68 20.89
CA ASP A 201 -16.00 17.24 21.56
C ASP A 201 -15.79 18.03 22.86
N ILE A 202 -16.10 17.41 23.99
CA ILE A 202 -16.03 18.05 25.32
C ILE A 202 -14.57 18.29 25.73
N GLU A 203 -13.67 17.34 25.43
CA GLU A 203 -12.25 17.41 25.81
C GLU A 203 -11.56 18.60 25.12
N PHE A 204 -11.91 18.88 23.86
CA PHE A 204 -11.44 20.05 23.15
C PHE A 204 -11.78 21.35 23.89
N PHE A 205 -13.05 21.55 24.25
CA PHE A 205 -13.47 22.79 24.91
C PHE A 205 -12.87 22.94 26.31
N GLU A 206 -12.86 21.88 27.12
CA GLU A 206 -12.25 21.90 28.45
C GLU A 206 -10.77 22.31 28.41
N LYS A 207 -10.07 21.93 27.33
CA LYS A 207 -8.66 22.25 27.14
C LYS A 207 -8.41 23.69 26.70
N PHE A 208 -9.17 24.21 25.74
CA PHE A 208 -8.82 25.46 25.05
C PHE A 208 -9.69 26.67 25.46
N GLU A 209 -10.87 26.47 26.05
CA GLU A 209 -11.79 27.57 26.40
C GLU A 209 -11.20 28.50 27.48
N SER A 210 -10.33 27.97 28.35
CA SER A 210 -9.66 28.74 29.41
C SER A 210 -8.24 29.19 29.05
N GLU A 211 -7.73 28.83 27.86
CA GLU A 211 -6.36 29.15 27.46
C GLU A 211 -6.27 30.55 26.84
N GLU A 212 -5.31 31.35 27.31
CA GLU A 212 -5.09 32.72 26.82
C GLU A 212 -4.75 32.72 25.32
N ALA A 213 -5.33 33.68 24.60
CA ALA A 213 -5.10 33.84 23.18
C ALA A 213 -3.61 34.08 22.90
N SER A 214 -3.01 33.18 22.14
CA SER A 214 -1.62 33.23 21.74
C SER A 214 -1.43 32.41 20.45
N PHE A 215 -0.36 32.69 19.72
CA PHE A 215 -0.01 31.89 18.55
C PHE A 215 0.18 30.40 18.88
N GLU A 216 0.73 30.09 20.06
CA GLU A 216 0.90 28.70 20.50
C GLU A 216 -0.45 28.02 20.82
N ARG A 217 -1.41 28.75 21.40
CA ARG A 217 -2.80 28.26 21.56
C ARG A 217 -3.39 27.92 20.19
N ASP A 218 -3.31 28.84 19.25
CA ASP A 218 -3.86 28.67 17.90
C ASP A 218 -3.27 27.45 17.17
N LYS A 219 -1.94 27.29 17.28
CA LYS A 219 -1.23 26.12 16.77
C LYS A 219 -1.71 24.82 17.43
N ASN A 220 -1.93 24.83 18.74
CA ASN A 220 -2.37 23.65 19.47
C ASN A 220 -3.84 23.30 19.19
N VAL A 221 -4.71 24.28 18.94
CA VAL A 221 -6.08 24.08 18.46
C VAL A 221 -6.07 23.33 17.12
N VAL A 222 -5.34 23.84 16.12
CA VAL A 222 -5.27 23.19 14.80
C VAL A 222 -4.65 21.78 14.89
N LYS A 223 -3.59 21.63 15.68
CA LYS A 223 -2.98 20.30 15.92
C LYS A 223 -3.95 19.34 16.60
N TYR A 224 -4.81 19.80 17.49
CA TYR A 224 -5.82 18.95 18.12
C TYR A 224 -6.84 18.48 17.09
N ILE A 225 -7.39 19.40 16.29
CA ILE A 225 -8.34 19.07 15.20
C ILE A 225 -7.74 18.01 14.28
N VAL A 226 -6.48 18.17 13.85
CA VAL A 226 -5.83 17.17 13.00
C VAL A 226 -5.54 15.87 13.75
N ARG A 227 -4.83 15.94 14.88
CA ARG A 227 -4.26 14.76 15.56
C ARG A 227 -5.30 13.94 16.30
N ASP A 228 -6.21 14.62 16.99
CA ASP A 228 -7.10 14.03 17.98
C ASP A 228 -8.53 13.89 17.47
N PHE A 229 -8.89 14.63 16.42
CA PHE A 229 -10.15 14.46 15.73
C PHE A 229 -9.99 13.79 14.35
N ILE A 230 -9.37 14.45 13.36
CA ILE A 230 -9.30 13.93 11.97
C ILE A 230 -8.63 12.55 11.89
N PHE A 231 -7.51 12.34 12.60
CA PHE A 231 -6.77 11.07 12.58
C PHE A 231 -7.13 10.09 13.72
N LYS A 232 -8.29 10.26 14.37
CA LYS A 232 -8.74 9.38 15.47
C LYS A 232 -10.24 9.14 15.53
N ASN A 233 -11.07 10.09 15.12
CA ASN A 233 -12.51 9.95 15.16
C ASN A 233 -12.95 8.83 14.21
N GLU A 234 -13.72 7.88 14.71
CA GLU A 234 -14.10 6.67 13.96
C GLU A 234 -14.82 7.01 12.65
N ALA A 235 -15.79 7.93 12.67
CA ALA A 235 -16.54 8.30 11.46
C ALA A 235 -15.63 8.99 10.41
N VAL A 236 -14.69 9.83 10.84
CA VAL A 236 -13.72 10.46 9.96
C VAL A 236 -12.76 9.42 9.37
N MET A 237 -12.32 8.47 10.19
CA MET A 237 -11.41 7.41 9.75
C MET A 237 -12.08 6.48 8.74
N SER A 238 -13.34 6.08 8.98
CA SER A 238 -14.12 5.25 8.05
C SER A 238 -14.23 5.89 6.66
N PHE A 239 -14.47 7.21 6.56
CA PHE A 239 -14.50 7.91 5.28
C PHE A 239 -13.19 7.75 4.49
N PHE A 240 -12.04 7.83 5.16
CA PHE A 240 -10.76 7.65 4.49
C PHE A 240 -10.46 6.18 4.16
N GLU A 241 -10.89 5.25 4.99
CA GLU A 241 -10.76 3.80 4.74
C GLU A 241 -11.55 3.37 3.49
N GLU A 242 -12.74 3.93 3.28
CA GLU A 242 -13.54 3.69 2.08
C GLU A 242 -12.87 4.21 0.80
N LYS A 243 -12.15 5.34 0.89
CA LYS A 243 -11.45 5.96 -0.26
C LYS A 243 -10.03 5.43 -0.47
N ASP A 244 -9.42 4.81 0.53
CA ASP A 244 -8.05 4.32 0.50
C ASP A 244 -7.94 2.92 1.11
N MET A 245 -7.88 1.90 0.26
CA MET A 245 -7.70 0.51 0.69
C MET A 245 -6.40 0.28 1.50
N ASN A 246 -5.43 1.21 1.45
CA ASN A 246 -4.18 1.14 2.21
C ASN A 246 -4.13 2.21 3.32
N TRP A 247 -5.29 2.63 3.83
CA TRP A 247 -5.38 3.70 4.82
C TRP A 247 -4.60 3.41 6.10
N VAL A 248 -4.57 2.15 6.56
CA VAL A 248 -3.86 1.73 7.78
C VAL A 248 -2.37 2.10 7.74
N GLU A 249 -1.74 1.97 6.58
CA GLU A 249 -0.34 2.33 6.35
C GLU A 249 -0.18 3.81 6.03
N ASN A 250 -1.04 4.32 5.14
CA ASN A 250 -0.94 5.65 4.58
C ASN A 250 -1.27 6.74 5.64
N GLN A 251 -2.19 6.47 6.58
CA GLN A 251 -2.55 7.43 7.62
C GLN A 251 -1.35 7.85 8.48
N LYS A 252 -0.40 6.93 8.74
CA LYS A 252 0.75 7.20 9.62
C LYS A 252 1.69 8.22 8.99
N ILE A 253 1.97 8.07 7.70
CA ILE A 253 2.81 9.01 6.96
C ILE A 253 2.09 10.35 6.75
N LEU A 254 0.81 10.33 6.38
CA LEU A 254 0.00 11.53 6.17
C LEU A 254 -0.09 12.35 7.46
N ARG A 255 -0.48 11.71 8.57
CA ARG A 255 -0.49 12.33 9.90
C ARG A 255 0.87 12.91 10.27
N SER A 256 1.96 12.18 10.05
CA SER A 256 3.29 12.69 10.34
C SER A 256 3.67 13.88 9.47
N MET A 257 3.26 13.92 8.20
CA MET A 257 3.59 15.02 7.30
C MET A 257 2.82 16.27 7.70
N VAL A 258 1.49 16.17 7.82
CA VAL A 258 0.62 17.28 8.21
C VAL A 258 1.04 17.87 9.56
N LEU A 259 1.27 17.04 10.59
CA LEU A 259 1.66 17.53 11.91
C LEU A 259 3.05 18.17 11.94
N LYS A 260 3.97 17.77 11.06
CA LYS A 260 5.29 18.41 10.95
C LYS A 260 5.18 19.77 10.28
N THR A 261 4.41 19.88 9.20
CA THR A 261 4.11 21.15 8.54
C THR A 261 3.42 22.12 9.50
N LEU A 262 2.42 21.66 10.27
CA LEU A 262 1.77 22.50 11.28
C LEU A 262 2.73 22.94 12.40
N LYS A 263 3.70 22.09 12.75
CA LYS A 263 4.70 22.40 13.78
C LYS A 263 5.71 23.45 13.30
N SER A 264 6.08 23.43 12.01
CA SER A 264 7.08 24.34 11.43
C SER A 264 6.55 25.76 11.22
N ILE A 265 5.25 26.00 11.30
CA ILE A 265 4.66 27.34 11.15
C ILE A 265 5.12 28.23 12.31
N GLU A 266 5.71 29.39 12.00
CA GLU A 266 6.24 30.36 12.97
C GLU A 266 5.39 31.64 13.01
N GLU A 267 5.39 32.31 14.16
CA GLU A 267 4.61 33.53 14.36
C GLU A 267 5.15 34.65 13.46
N GLY A 268 4.26 35.34 12.76
CA GLY A 268 4.63 36.43 11.84
C GLY A 268 5.22 35.98 10.50
N SER A 269 5.27 34.68 10.22
CA SER A 269 5.67 34.12 8.92
C SER A 269 4.45 33.64 8.13
N ASN A 270 4.42 33.91 6.83
CA ASN A 270 3.46 33.29 5.90
C ASN A 270 4.05 32.05 5.20
N GLU A 271 5.27 31.66 5.56
CA GLU A 271 5.97 30.51 4.99
C GLU A 271 5.64 29.23 5.75
N ILE A 272 5.53 28.13 5.01
CA ILE A 272 5.36 26.79 5.58
C ILE A 272 6.44 25.86 5.03
N GLU A 273 6.90 24.92 5.85
CA GLU A 273 7.80 23.86 5.36
C GLU A 273 6.95 22.77 4.67
N MET A 274 6.77 22.90 3.35
CA MET A 274 6.12 21.84 2.59
C MET A 274 7.01 20.60 2.51
N LEU A 275 6.43 19.46 2.91
CA LEU A 275 7.15 18.19 2.92
C LEU A 275 6.96 17.44 1.62
N SER A 276 8.07 16.99 1.04
CA SER A 276 8.06 16.02 -0.04
C SER A 276 7.72 14.61 0.46
N LEU A 277 7.20 13.78 -0.45
CA LEU A 277 7.01 12.35 -0.17
C LEU A 277 8.33 11.69 0.18
N SER A 278 9.37 11.87 -0.62
CA SER A 278 10.71 11.35 -0.36
C SER A 278 11.75 12.44 -0.53
N ARG A 279 12.91 12.26 0.10
CA ARG A 279 14.11 13.07 -0.17
C ARG A 279 14.58 12.91 -1.60
N ASN A 280 14.43 11.69 -2.15
CA ASN A 280 14.79 11.36 -3.51
C ASN A 280 13.79 10.31 -4.02
N TRP A 281 12.69 10.78 -4.63
CA TRP A 281 11.64 9.90 -5.12
C TRP A 281 12.15 8.96 -6.22
N GLU A 282 13.05 9.41 -7.08
CA GLU A 282 13.56 8.57 -8.18
C GLU A 282 14.35 7.37 -7.64
N GLU A 283 15.23 7.57 -6.66
CA GLU A 283 15.96 6.47 -6.02
C GLU A 283 15.03 5.51 -5.28
N ASP A 284 14.00 6.03 -4.61
CA ASP A 284 13.02 5.23 -3.89
C ASP A 284 12.10 4.43 -4.83
N LYS A 285 11.74 5.01 -5.98
CA LYS A 285 11.02 4.33 -7.07
C LYS A 285 11.87 3.23 -7.67
N GLU A 286 13.14 3.50 -8.02
CA GLU A 286 14.08 2.50 -8.51
C GLU A 286 14.27 1.36 -7.51
N PHE A 287 14.36 1.68 -6.22
CA PHE A 287 14.44 0.67 -5.15
C PHE A 287 13.21 -0.24 -5.17
N PHE A 288 12.00 0.33 -5.21
CA PHE A 288 10.75 -0.43 -5.26
C PHE A 288 10.68 -1.31 -6.52
N GLU A 289 10.90 -0.74 -7.70
CA GLU A 289 10.80 -1.46 -8.97
C GLU A 289 11.80 -2.61 -9.03
N LYS A 290 13.06 -2.36 -8.63
CA LYS A 290 14.07 -3.40 -8.57
C LYS A 290 13.67 -4.50 -7.59
N LEU A 291 13.15 -4.15 -6.42
CA LEU A 291 12.77 -5.13 -5.40
C LEU A 291 11.63 -6.01 -5.90
N TYR A 292 10.55 -5.41 -6.42
CA TYR A 292 9.40 -6.12 -6.96
C TYR A 292 9.79 -7.02 -8.14
N ASN A 293 10.48 -6.47 -9.15
CA ASN A 293 10.86 -7.19 -10.35
C ASN A 293 11.80 -8.36 -10.05
N THR A 294 12.77 -8.16 -9.15
CA THR A 294 13.76 -9.18 -8.82
C THR A 294 13.16 -10.28 -7.93
N THR A 295 12.27 -9.92 -7.00
CA THR A 295 11.59 -10.88 -6.11
C THR A 295 10.76 -11.88 -6.91
N ILE A 296 10.01 -11.39 -7.90
CA ILE A 296 9.19 -12.25 -8.78
C ILE A 296 10.08 -13.11 -9.68
N ARG A 297 11.17 -12.55 -10.22
CA ARG A 297 12.09 -13.29 -11.08
C ARG A 297 12.84 -14.41 -10.35
N GLN A 298 13.23 -14.19 -9.10
CA GLN A 298 13.97 -15.14 -8.26
C GLN A 298 13.05 -16.00 -7.39
N GLU A 299 11.73 -15.94 -7.60
CA GLU A 299 10.73 -16.61 -6.77
C GLU A 299 11.02 -18.11 -6.61
N LYS A 300 11.22 -18.83 -7.71
CA LYS A 300 11.46 -20.28 -7.70
C LYS A 300 12.75 -20.65 -6.96
N ASP A 301 13.85 -19.98 -7.28
CA ASP A 301 15.16 -20.21 -6.62
C ASP A 301 15.08 -19.95 -5.11
N ASN A 302 14.39 -18.87 -4.73
CA ASN A 302 14.22 -18.50 -3.32
C ASN A 302 13.28 -19.46 -2.60
N GLU A 303 12.20 -19.94 -3.24
CA GLU A 303 11.30 -20.94 -2.68
C GLU A 303 12.01 -22.29 -2.46
N GLU A 304 12.89 -22.71 -3.36
CA GLU A 304 13.74 -23.90 -3.17
C GLU A 304 14.70 -23.72 -2.00
N LEU A 305 15.33 -22.55 -1.86
CA LEU A 305 16.23 -22.23 -0.75
C LEU A 305 15.49 -22.20 0.60
N ILE A 306 14.28 -21.63 0.63
CA ILE A 306 13.37 -21.64 1.78
C ILE A 306 12.98 -23.08 2.14
N ALA A 307 12.61 -23.90 1.15
CA ALA A 307 12.25 -25.29 1.36
C ALA A 307 13.45 -26.12 1.88
N HIS A 308 14.67 -25.85 1.40
CA HIS A 308 15.88 -26.50 1.90
C HIS A 308 16.13 -26.19 3.37
N ASN A 309 16.04 -24.92 3.76
CA ASN A 309 16.36 -24.45 5.11
C ASN A 309 15.23 -24.65 6.12
N SER A 310 13.98 -24.74 5.67
CA SER A 310 12.82 -24.98 6.54
C SER A 310 12.70 -26.42 7.02
N LYS A 311 13.35 -27.41 6.38
CA LYS A 311 13.33 -28.83 6.77
C LYS A 311 13.78 -29.10 8.22
N LYS A 312 14.56 -28.19 8.82
CA LYS A 312 15.03 -28.29 10.22
C LYS A 312 14.02 -27.76 11.23
N TRP A 313 12.96 -27.09 10.77
CA TRP A 313 11.95 -26.43 11.59
C TRP A 313 10.59 -27.12 11.41
N SER A 314 9.66 -26.96 12.36
CA SER A 314 8.43 -27.77 12.46
C SER A 314 7.65 -27.86 11.15
N LYS A 315 6.93 -28.98 10.95
CA LYS A 315 6.08 -29.30 9.78
C LYS A 315 4.86 -28.35 9.60
N ASP A 316 4.89 -27.17 10.22
CA ASP A 316 3.79 -26.20 10.11
C ASP A 316 3.77 -25.63 8.70
N ARG A 317 2.57 -25.57 8.09
CA ARG A 317 2.38 -24.89 6.80
C ARG A 317 2.76 -23.42 6.98
N ILE A 318 3.86 -23.00 6.38
CA ILE A 318 4.29 -21.60 6.34
C ILE A 318 3.18 -20.78 5.67
N ALA A 319 2.77 -19.67 6.27
CA ALA A 319 1.75 -18.81 5.69
C ALA A 319 2.23 -18.25 4.33
N LYS A 320 1.34 -18.08 3.36
CA LYS A 320 1.68 -17.50 2.04
C LYS A 320 2.40 -16.15 2.18
N ILE A 321 1.96 -15.31 3.13
CA ILE A 321 2.59 -14.01 3.43
C ILE A 321 4.02 -14.18 3.96
N ASP A 322 4.27 -15.17 4.83
CA ASP A 322 5.62 -15.42 5.37
C ASP A 322 6.60 -15.80 4.24
N ILE A 323 6.17 -16.64 3.30
CA ILE A 323 6.99 -17.00 2.13
C ILE A 323 7.34 -15.76 1.30
N ILE A 324 6.37 -14.86 1.06
CA ILE A 324 6.63 -13.61 0.33
C ILE A 324 7.63 -12.73 1.08
N VAL A 325 7.44 -12.55 2.39
CA VAL A 325 8.33 -11.74 3.23
C VAL A 325 9.76 -12.31 3.21
N ILE A 326 9.92 -13.63 3.34
CA ILE A 326 11.24 -14.29 3.29
C ILE A 326 11.85 -14.16 1.89
N ASN A 327 11.07 -14.40 0.83
CA ASN A 327 11.53 -14.26 -0.56
C ASN A 327 12.05 -12.83 -0.84
N MET A 328 11.31 -11.82 -0.42
CA MET A 328 11.74 -10.42 -0.54
C MET A 328 12.99 -10.12 0.28
N ALA A 329 13.09 -10.65 1.50
CA ALA A 329 14.30 -10.51 2.33
C ALA A 329 15.53 -11.11 1.66
N ILE A 330 15.43 -12.33 1.12
CA ILE A 330 16.52 -12.99 0.38
C ILE A 330 16.90 -12.14 -0.84
N THR A 331 15.91 -11.70 -1.60
CA THR A 331 16.09 -10.82 -2.76
C THR A 331 16.82 -9.54 -2.37
N GLU A 332 16.44 -8.88 -1.27
CA GLU A 332 17.11 -7.66 -0.83
C GLU A 332 18.56 -7.92 -0.37
N MET A 333 18.75 -8.99 0.41
CA MET A 333 20.08 -9.38 0.90
C MET A 333 21.07 -9.65 -0.24
N VAL A 334 20.62 -10.28 -1.32
CA VAL A 334 21.46 -10.65 -2.46
C VAL A 334 21.67 -9.48 -3.42
N ASN A 335 20.60 -8.74 -3.77
CA ASN A 335 20.62 -7.84 -4.93
C ASN A 335 20.83 -6.35 -4.58
N PHE A 336 20.82 -5.99 -3.29
CA PHE A 336 20.97 -4.61 -2.82
C PHE A 336 22.26 -4.48 -2.02
N PRO A 337 23.39 -4.19 -2.68
CA PRO A 337 24.69 -4.25 -2.04
C PRO A 337 24.90 -3.10 -1.03
N ASN A 338 24.17 -2.00 -1.19
CA ASN A 338 24.20 -0.82 -0.32
C ASN A 338 23.37 -0.97 0.98
N ILE A 339 22.66 -2.08 1.17
CA ILE A 339 21.84 -2.31 2.37
C ILE A 339 22.47 -3.45 3.19
N PRO A 340 22.87 -3.22 4.46
CA PRO A 340 23.43 -4.27 5.31
C PRO A 340 22.45 -5.43 5.51
N VAL A 341 22.97 -6.67 5.53
CA VAL A 341 22.17 -7.89 5.73
C VAL A 341 21.27 -7.81 6.96
N LYS A 342 21.83 -7.43 8.12
CA LYS A 342 21.08 -7.29 9.37
C LYS A 342 19.96 -6.25 9.30
N VAL A 343 20.18 -5.17 8.53
CA VAL A 343 19.15 -4.14 8.33
C VAL A 343 18.01 -4.71 7.50
N SER A 344 18.31 -5.39 6.39
CA SER A 344 17.29 -6.07 5.59
C SER A 344 16.46 -7.03 6.46
N ILE A 345 17.10 -7.94 7.19
CA ILE A 345 16.41 -8.88 8.09
C ILE A 345 15.48 -8.13 9.04
N ASN A 346 16.00 -7.17 9.81
CA ASN A 346 15.20 -6.40 10.77
C ASN A 346 13.98 -5.72 10.13
N GLU A 347 14.14 -5.13 8.95
CA GLU A 347 13.03 -4.46 8.26
C GLU A 347 11.93 -5.45 7.84
N TYR A 348 12.29 -6.64 7.37
CA TYR A 348 11.30 -7.67 7.03
C TYR A 348 10.65 -8.34 8.25
N LEU A 349 11.33 -8.38 9.41
CA LEU A 349 10.69 -8.79 10.67
C LEU A 349 9.59 -7.81 11.09
N GLU A 350 9.82 -6.51 10.91
CA GLU A 350 8.80 -5.51 11.20
C GLU A 350 7.60 -5.65 10.25
N VAL A 351 7.85 -5.98 8.96
CA VAL A 351 6.77 -6.33 8.03
C VAL A 351 6.01 -7.58 8.49
N ALA A 352 6.71 -8.64 8.88
CA ALA A 352 6.08 -9.87 9.38
C ALA A 352 5.20 -9.64 10.62
N LYS A 353 5.64 -8.79 11.55
CA LYS A 353 4.85 -8.43 12.75
C LYS A 353 3.54 -7.72 12.40
N MET A 354 3.48 -7.00 11.28
CA MET A 354 2.30 -6.27 10.84
C MET A 354 1.30 -7.15 10.09
N TYR A 355 1.77 -8.11 9.28
CA TYR A 355 0.92 -8.86 8.33
C TYR A 355 0.81 -10.35 8.60
N SER A 356 1.50 -10.89 9.59
CA SER A 356 1.52 -12.32 9.86
C SER A 356 1.21 -12.65 11.32
N THR A 357 1.40 -13.91 11.70
CA THR A 357 1.08 -14.39 13.05
C THR A 357 2.12 -13.92 14.07
N PRO A 358 1.77 -13.80 15.36
CA PRO A 358 2.74 -13.46 16.40
C PRO A 358 3.97 -14.39 16.46
N LYS A 359 3.82 -15.66 16.03
CA LYS A 359 4.93 -16.63 15.98
C LYS A 359 5.81 -16.48 14.73
N SER A 360 5.29 -15.88 13.65
CA SER A 360 5.98 -15.79 12.36
C SER A 360 7.24 -14.94 12.43
N ALA A 361 7.27 -13.86 13.21
CA ALA A 361 8.46 -13.01 13.33
C ALA A 361 9.69 -13.79 13.87
N VAL A 362 9.50 -14.65 14.88
CA VAL A 362 10.59 -15.46 15.45
C VAL A 362 11.07 -16.51 14.45
N TYR A 363 10.13 -17.16 13.78
CA TYR A 363 10.42 -18.15 12.74
C TYR A 363 11.20 -17.54 11.57
N ILE A 364 10.70 -16.44 11.01
CA ILE A 364 11.32 -15.72 9.90
C ILE A 364 12.73 -15.27 10.28
N ASN A 365 12.94 -14.76 11.50
CA ASN A 365 14.27 -14.38 11.95
C ASN A 365 15.25 -15.55 11.91
N GLY A 366 14.90 -16.66 12.56
CA GLY A 366 15.77 -17.84 12.61
C GLY A 366 16.08 -18.42 11.23
N LEU A 367 15.09 -18.42 10.34
CA LEU A 367 15.26 -18.91 8.96
C LEU A 367 16.13 -17.97 8.12
N LEU A 368 15.89 -16.66 8.17
CA LEU A 368 16.67 -15.67 7.45
C LEU A 368 18.12 -15.62 7.93
N ASP A 369 18.37 -15.78 9.24
CA ASP A 369 19.72 -15.89 9.79
C ASP A 369 20.46 -17.09 9.19
N ALA A 370 19.83 -18.27 9.16
CA ALA A 370 20.41 -19.48 8.57
C ALA A 370 20.71 -19.31 7.07
N ILE A 371 19.73 -18.81 6.30
CA ILE A 371 19.87 -18.55 4.87
C ILE A 371 20.97 -17.51 4.60
N SER A 372 21.07 -16.46 5.41
CA SER A 372 22.08 -15.41 5.23
C SER A 372 23.50 -15.96 5.37
N VAL A 373 23.74 -16.88 6.33
CA VAL A 373 25.05 -17.53 6.53
C VAL A 373 25.39 -18.42 5.34
N GLU A 374 24.43 -19.19 4.84
CA GLU A 374 24.61 -20.04 3.65
C GLU A 374 24.97 -19.21 2.41
N LEU A 375 24.18 -18.17 2.11
CA LEU A 375 24.40 -17.29 0.96
C LEU A 375 25.71 -16.49 1.03
N GLN A 376 26.17 -16.14 2.24
CA GLN A 376 27.48 -15.54 2.45
C GLN A 376 28.61 -16.53 2.16
N LYS A 377 28.49 -17.78 2.66
CA LYS A 377 29.47 -18.84 2.41
C LYS A 377 29.59 -19.18 0.92
N GLU A 378 28.48 -19.11 0.19
CA GLU A 378 28.45 -19.29 -1.27
C GLU A 378 28.95 -18.06 -2.06
N GLY A 379 29.23 -16.94 -1.40
CA GLY A 379 29.68 -15.71 -2.05
C GLY A 379 28.61 -15.01 -2.89
N LYS A 380 27.33 -15.37 -2.70
CA LYS A 380 26.16 -14.76 -3.36
C LYS A 380 25.80 -13.41 -2.77
N ILE A 381 26.00 -13.22 -1.45
CA ILE A 381 25.84 -11.92 -0.81
C ILE A 381 27.14 -11.13 -0.91
N ARG A 382 27.10 -9.99 -1.63
CA ARG A 382 28.21 -9.05 -1.75
C ARG A 382 27.71 -7.65 -1.39
N LYS A 383 28.16 -7.13 -0.24
CA LYS A 383 27.78 -5.80 0.23
C LYS A 383 28.85 -4.78 -0.13
N SER A 384 28.42 -3.58 -0.51
CA SER A 384 29.30 -2.46 -0.87
C SER A 384 28.65 -1.15 -0.44
N GLY A 385 29.40 -0.31 0.27
CA GLY A 385 28.95 0.99 0.78
C GLY A 385 29.86 1.47 1.91
N ARG A 386 29.75 2.75 2.30
CA ARG A 386 30.56 3.31 3.39
C ARG A 386 30.29 2.51 4.68
N GLY A 387 31.34 1.90 5.25
CA GLY A 387 31.25 1.08 6.46
C GLY A 387 30.74 -0.36 6.27
N LEU A 388 30.59 -0.84 5.02
CA LEU A 388 30.10 -2.20 4.72
C LEU A 388 31.18 -3.16 4.20
N MET A 389 32.35 -2.63 3.86
CA MET A 389 33.50 -3.41 3.37
C MET A 389 34.41 -3.90 4.51
N ASP A 390 34.16 -3.46 5.75
CA ASP A 390 35.00 -3.73 6.90
C ASP A 390 34.43 -4.89 7.70
N ASN A 391 34.60 -6.09 7.17
CA ASN A 391 34.75 -7.35 7.90
C ASN A 391 35.35 -8.35 6.91
N LYS A 392 36.63 -8.13 6.58
CA LYS A 392 37.48 -9.16 5.98
C LYS A 392 37.92 -10.15 7.04
#